data_AF-A0A1V5L0V0-F1
#
_entry.id   AF-A0A1V5L0V0-F1
#
_cell.length_a   1.000
_cell.length_b   1.000
_cell.length_c   1.000
_cell.angle_alpha   90.00
_cell.angle_beta   90.00
_cell.angle_gamma   90.00
#
_symmetry.space_group_name_H-M   'P 1'
#
loop_
_entity.id
_entity.type
_entity.pdbx_description
1 polymer ?
#
loop_
_entity_poly.entity_id
_entity_poly.type
_entity_poly.pdbx_seq_one_letter_code
_entity_poly.pdbx_strand_id
1 'polypeptide(L)'
;MITAVESGTARAAGLPGIKVAGKTGSAQNPGGPAHAWFIGFAPAEQPGMAIAVVLENAGSGGALAAPIAGKLLAAAASLGF
;
A
#
# COMPACT_ATOMS: atom_id res chain seq x y z
N MET A 1 4.77 -9.53 6.15
CA MET A 1 4.08 -8.39 5.50
C MET A 1 2.89 -8.85 4.65
N ILE A 2 2.99 -9.96 3.90
CA ILE A 2 1.89 -10.51 3.08
C ILE A 2 0.56 -10.60 3.85
N THR A 3 0.55 -11.18 5.05
CA THR A 3 -0.66 -11.30 5.89
C THR A 3 -1.35 -9.96 6.17
N ALA A 4 -0.61 -8.85 6.26
CA ALA A 4 -1.22 -7.53 6.45
C ALA A 4 -2.09 -7.12 5.26
N VAL A 5 -1.77 -7.60 4.06
CA VAL A 5 -2.52 -7.37 2.82
C VAL A 5 -3.57 -8.46 2.58
N GLU A 6 -3.32 -9.71 2.95
CA GLU A 6 -4.33 -10.77 2.74
C GLU A 6 -5.51 -10.66 3.71
N SER A 7 -5.25 -10.32 4.98
CA SER A 7 -6.27 -10.34 6.04
C SER A 7 -6.14 -9.22 7.07
N GLY A 8 -5.16 -8.32 6.92
CA GLY A 8 -4.89 -7.25 7.87
C GLY A 8 -5.31 -5.86 7.41
N THR A 9 -4.68 -4.84 8.02
CA THR A 9 -5.00 -3.41 7.79
C THR A 9 -4.59 -2.87 6.43
N ALA A 10 -3.84 -3.64 5.64
CA ALA A 10 -3.37 -3.26 4.32
C ALA A 10 -4.17 -3.94 3.18
N ARG A 11 -5.33 -4.54 3.50
CA ARG A 11 -6.11 -5.36 2.57
C ARG A 11 -6.47 -4.68 1.25
N ALA A 12 -6.67 -3.36 1.28
CA ALA A 12 -7.00 -2.61 0.08
C ALA A 12 -5.85 -2.50 -0.95
N ALA A 13 -4.63 -2.91 -0.60
CA ALA A 13 -3.49 -2.97 -1.53
C ALA A 13 -3.36 -4.34 -2.25
N GLY A 14 -4.27 -5.29 -2.02
CA GLY A 14 -4.20 -6.63 -2.62
C GLY A 14 -4.55 -6.63 -4.11
N LEU A 15 -3.89 -7.50 -4.88
CA LEU A 15 -4.11 -7.70 -6.31
C LEU A 15 -4.53 -9.16 -6.59
N PRO A 16 -5.47 -9.41 -7.52
CA PRO A 16 -5.77 -10.77 -7.98
C PRO A 16 -4.54 -11.40 -8.63
N GLY A 17 -4.17 -12.62 -8.20
CA GLY A 17 -3.09 -13.40 -8.80
C GLY A 17 -1.66 -12.90 -8.53
N ILE A 18 -1.49 -11.75 -7.87
CA ILE A 18 -0.18 -11.19 -7.50
C ILE A 18 -0.12 -11.03 -5.98
N LYS A 19 0.79 -11.74 -5.31
CA LYS A 19 0.97 -11.55 -3.87
C LYS A 19 1.68 -10.24 -3.60
N VAL A 20 1.08 -9.40 -2.76
CA VAL A 20 1.63 -8.11 -2.36
C VAL A 20 2.09 -8.20 -0.92
N ALA A 21 3.34 -7.80 -0.66
CA ALA A 21 3.85 -7.62 0.68
C ALA A 21 3.87 -6.12 1.00
N GLY A 22 3.11 -5.68 1.99
CA GLY A 22 3.11 -4.27 2.37
C GLY A 22 2.65 -4.01 3.78
N LYS A 23 2.76 -2.74 4.18
CA LYS A 23 2.34 -2.25 5.49
C LYS A 23 1.77 -0.85 5.37
N THR A 24 0.78 -0.57 6.21
CA THR A 24 0.17 0.74 6.38
C THR A 24 0.66 1.40 7.66
N GLY A 25 0.60 2.74 7.67
CA GLY A 25 0.71 3.52 8.89
C GLY A 25 0.00 4.87 8.80
N SER A 26 -0.06 5.52 9.95
CA SER A 26 -0.52 6.89 10.11
C SER A 26 0.58 7.65 10.85
N ALA A 27 1.16 8.67 10.22
CA ALA A 27 2.17 9.51 10.83
C ALA A 27 1.49 10.71 11.49
N GLN A 28 1.70 10.88 12.80
CA GLN A 28 1.10 12.01 13.52
C GLN A 28 1.60 13.34 12.94
N ASN A 29 0.66 14.26 12.74
CA ASN A 29 0.95 15.64 12.36
C ASN A 29 0.46 16.55 13.48
N PRO A 30 1.33 17.29 14.19
CA PRO A 30 0.91 18.23 15.22
C PRO A 30 -0.04 19.34 14.71
N GLY A 31 0.05 19.69 13.42
CA GLY A 31 -0.71 20.77 12.81
C GLY A 31 -2.02 20.35 12.13
N GLY A 32 -2.44 19.08 12.22
CA GLY A 32 -3.63 18.61 11.52
C GLY A 32 -3.85 17.10 11.60
N PRO A 33 -4.69 16.54 10.71
CA PRO A 33 -4.85 15.09 10.62
C PRO A 33 -3.52 14.39 10.34
N ALA A 34 -3.37 13.15 10.82
CA ALA A 34 -2.19 12.33 10.52
C ALA A 34 -1.96 12.20 9.00
N HIS A 35 -0.72 12.03 8.55
CA HIS A 35 -0.45 11.63 7.17
C HIS A 35 -0.73 10.13 7.01
N ALA A 36 -1.46 9.76 5.97
CA ALA A 36 -1.75 8.36 5.66
C ALA A 36 -0.63 7.81 4.77
N TRP A 37 -0.08 6.64 5.10
CA TRP A 37 0.96 6.05 4.26
C TRP A 37 0.87 4.53 4.12
N PHE A 38 1.43 4.05 3.00
CA PHE A 38 1.62 2.65 2.67
C PHE A 38 3.01 2.46 2.06
N ILE A 39 3.67 1.36 2.38
CA ILE A 39 4.88 0.89 1.69
C ILE A 39 4.74 -0.60 1.38
N GLY A 40 5.22 -1.04 0.22
CA GLY A 40 5.20 -2.45 -0.13
C GLY A 40 5.91 -2.77 -1.44
N PHE A 41 5.91 -4.05 -1.78
CA PHE A 41 6.46 -4.57 -3.02
C PHE A 41 5.64 -5.76 -3.54
N ALA A 42 5.74 -6.00 -4.84
CA ALA A 42 5.08 -7.09 -5.54
C ALA A 42 5.88 -7.52 -6.79
N PRO A 43 5.77 -8.78 -7.24
CA PRO A 43 5.26 -9.93 -6.49
C PRO A 43 6.08 -10.20 -5.22
N ALA A 44 5.47 -10.72 -4.16
CA ALA A 44 6.14 -10.89 -2.86
C ALA A 44 7.24 -11.96 -2.90
N GLU A 45 7.09 -12.98 -3.74
CA GLU A 45 8.01 -14.10 -3.89
C GLU A 45 9.24 -13.77 -4.75
N GLN A 46 9.05 -12.92 -5.76
CA GLN A 46 10.10 -12.42 -6.65
C GLN A 46 9.85 -10.92 -6.88
N PRO A 47 10.32 -10.04 -5.98
CA PRO A 47 10.01 -8.62 -6.05
C PRO A 47 10.57 -7.95 -7.32
N GLY A 48 9.68 -7.44 -8.17
CA GLY A 48 10.02 -6.64 -9.36
C GLY A 48 9.67 -5.15 -9.20
N MET A 49 8.70 -4.84 -8.34
CA MET A 49 8.21 -3.49 -8.09
C MET A 49 8.17 -3.18 -6.59
N ALA A 50 8.60 -1.97 -6.22
CA ALA A 50 8.40 -1.41 -4.89
C ALA A 50 7.62 -0.09 -4.99
N ILE A 51 6.78 0.18 -4.00
CA ILE A 51 5.94 1.37 -3.96
C ILE A 51 5.87 1.97 -2.55
N ALA A 52 5.88 3.29 -2.48
CA ALA A 52 5.54 4.06 -1.30
C ALA A 52 4.48 5.09 -1.69
N VAL A 53 3.40 5.17 -0.91
CA VAL A 53 2.34 6.17 -1.06
C VAL A 53 2.26 6.94 0.24
N VAL A 54 2.34 8.26 0.16
CA VAL A 54 2.14 9.18 1.28
C VAL A 54 1.09 10.20 0.88
N LEU A 55 0.06 10.34 1.71
CA LEU A 55 -0.98 11.33 1.57
C LEU A 55 -0.92 12.24 2.79
N GLU A 56 -0.71 13.53 2.56
CA GLU A 56 -0.63 14.47 3.66
C GLU A 56 -2.01 14.74 4.27
N ASN A 57 -2.10 14.86 5.59
CA ASN A 57 -3.33 15.26 6.30
C ASN A 57 -4.54 14.36 6.00
N ALA A 58 -4.29 13.09 5.73
CA ALA A 58 -5.24 12.14 5.15
C ALA A 58 -5.70 11.03 6.14
N GLY A 59 -5.24 11.07 7.38
CA GLY A 59 -5.62 10.15 8.44
C GLY A 59 -5.04 8.75 8.30
N SER A 60 -5.87 7.78 7.91
CA SER A 60 -5.56 6.34 7.99
C SER A 60 -4.86 5.80 6.75
N GLY A 61 -3.65 5.25 6.91
CA GLY A 61 -2.91 4.58 5.83
C GLY A 61 -3.67 3.41 5.21
N GLY A 62 -4.38 2.63 6.02
CA GLY A 62 -5.17 1.50 5.53
C GLY A 62 -6.40 1.92 4.74
N ALA A 63 -7.04 3.03 5.14
CA ALA A 63 -8.24 3.50 4.47
C ALA A 63 -7.92 4.29 3.19
N LEU A 64 -6.87 5.13 3.20
CA LEU A 64 -6.61 6.07 2.11
C LEU A 64 -5.37 5.74 1.27
N ALA A 65 -4.25 5.32 1.87
CA ALA A 65 -3.01 5.06 1.13
C ALA A 65 -2.98 3.67 0.48
N ALA A 66 -3.43 2.63 1.19
CA ALA A 66 -3.44 1.25 0.68
C ALA A 66 -4.25 1.05 -0.61
N PRO A 67 -5.47 1.61 -0.78
CA PRO A 67 -6.21 1.50 -2.04
C PRO A 67 -5.49 2.15 -3.23
N ILE A 68 -4.78 3.26 -2.99
CA ILE A 68 -4.00 3.93 -4.04
C ILE A 68 -2.80 3.07 -4.43
N ALA A 69 -2.10 2.50 -3.45
CA ALA A 69 -1.00 1.59 -3.70
C ALA A 69 -1.45 0.38 -4.55
N GLY A 70 -2.61 -0.23 -4.23
CA GLY A 70 -3.18 -1.32 -5.03
C GLY A 70 -3.44 -0.94 -6.49
N LYS A 71 -4.01 0.25 -6.73
CA LYS A 71 -4.24 0.77 -8.09
C LYS A 71 -2.94 0.99 -8.87
N LEU A 72 -1.93 1.57 -8.22
CA LEU A 72 -0.64 1.85 -8.85
C LEU A 72 0.13 0.57 -9.16
N LEU A 73 0.13 -0.40 -8.24
CA LEU A 73 0.71 -1.72 -8.47
C LEU A 73 -0.01 -2.45 -9.62
N ALA A 74 -1.34 -2.36 -9.69
CA ALA A 74 -2.10 -2.98 -10.79
C ALA A 74 -1.77 -2.33 -12.14
N ALA A 75 -1.64 -1.01 -12.18
CA ALA A 75 -1.23 -0.30 -13.38
C ALA A 75 0.21 -0.68 -13.78
N ALA A 76 1.15 -0.74 -12.84
CA ALA A 76 2.52 -1.13 -13.12
C ALA A 76 2.62 -2.57 -13.64
N ALA A 77 1.88 -3.52 -13.03
CA ALA A 77 1.79 -4.89 -13.53
C ALA A 77 1.25 -4.96 -14.97
N SER A 78 0.27 -4.11 -15.33
CA SER A 78 -0.24 -4.06 -16.72
C SER A 78 0.77 -3.55 -17.75
N LEU A 79 1.83 -2.86 -17.30
CA LEU A 79 2.92 -2.37 -18.13
C LEU A 79 4.10 -3.35 -18.20
N GLY A 80 4.00 -4.52 -17.58
CA GLY A 80 5.04 -5.56 -17.60
C GLY A 80 6.14 -5.37 -16.55
N PHE A 81 5.89 -4.56 -15.53
CA PHE A 81 6.74 -4.51 -14.32
C PHE A 81 6.37 -5.64 -13.34
#